data_AF-A0A5N6KE85-F1
#
_entry.id   AF-A0A5N6KE85-F1
#
_cell.length_a   1.000
_cell.length_b   1.000
_cell.length_c   1.000
_cell.angle_alpha   90.00
_cell.angle_beta   90.00
_cell.angle_gamma   90.00
#
_symmetry.space_group_name_H-M   'P 1'
#
loop_
_entity.id
_entity.type
_entity.pdbx_description
1 polymer ?
#
loop_
_entity_poly.entity_id
_entity_poly.type
_entity_poly.pdbx_seq_one_letter_code
_entity_poly.pdbx_strand_id
1 'polypeptide(L)'
;MSSPSSLVLMTPETLNEVVALYVGKKRKRYIVHKKILCDQSEFFDAGFNNEFREATKREIYLLEDDPTALAALIEYMYRGSVRKFWPIAEPIFLASIT
;
A
#
# COMPACT_ATOMS: atom_id res chain seq x y z
N MET A 1 0.25 15.07 -19.61
CA MET A 1 0.39 13.76 -18.93
C MET A 1 1.70 13.81 -18.19
N SER A 2 1.68 14.25 -16.94
CA SER A 2 2.88 14.51 -16.14
C SER A 2 3.47 13.17 -15.69
N SER A 3 4.67 12.87 -16.14
CA SER A 3 5.47 11.74 -15.66
C SER A 3 5.49 11.74 -14.13
N PRO A 4 5.27 10.60 -13.44
CA PRO A 4 5.46 10.54 -12.00
C PRO A 4 6.97 10.40 -11.74
N SER A 5 7.71 11.47 -11.99
CA SER A 5 9.13 11.59 -11.66
C SER A 5 9.29 11.99 -10.19
N SER A 6 8.71 11.21 -9.30
CA SER A 6 9.10 11.23 -7.89
C SER A 6 9.16 9.79 -7.42
N LEU A 7 10.26 9.12 -7.78
CA LEU A 7 10.73 8.01 -6.96
C LEU A 7 10.83 8.60 -5.55
N VAL A 8 9.93 8.22 -4.65
CA VAL A 8 10.00 8.65 -3.26
C VAL A 8 11.37 8.20 -2.76
N LEU A 9 12.31 9.14 -2.69
CA LEU A 9 13.67 8.84 -2.26
C LEU A 9 13.54 8.31 -0.84
N MET A 10 13.94 7.04 -0.64
CA MET A 10 14.00 6.40 0.67
C MET A 10 15.18 6.99 1.44
N THR A 11 15.11 8.28 1.77
CA THR A 11 16.09 8.95 2.62
C THR A 11 15.71 8.74 4.09
N PRO A 12 16.66 8.82 5.01
CA PRO A 12 16.36 8.76 6.45
C PRO A 12 15.31 9.79 6.88
N GLU A 13 15.26 10.94 6.22
CA GLU A 13 14.27 11.98 6.51
C GLU A 13 12.84 11.57 6.13
N THR A 14 12.65 10.83 5.02
CA THR A 14 11.31 10.39 4.57
C THR A 14 10.79 9.18 5.34
N LEU A 15 11.66 8.48 6.06
CA LEU A 15 11.35 7.30 6.88
C LEU A 15 11.21 7.63 8.38
N ASN A 16 11.16 8.90 8.75
CA ASN A 16 11.12 9.34 10.15
C ASN A 16 9.78 9.08 10.87
N GLU A 17 8.67 9.06 10.13
CA GLU A 17 7.32 8.97 10.68
C GLU A 17 6.57 7.79 10.07
N VAL A 18 6.00 6.97 10.96
CA VAL A 18 5.18 5.81 10.59
C VAL A 18 3.75 5.96 11.11
N VAL A 19 2.81 5.39 10.37
CA VAL A 19 1.37 5.35 10.65
C VAL A 19 0.88 3.90 10.61
N ALA A 20 -0.26 3.64 11.24
CA ALA A 20 -0.88 2.31 11.25
C ALA A 20 -2.17 2.28 10.41
N LEU A 21 -2.28 1.28 9.54
CA LEU A 21 -3.48 0.97 8.77
C LEU A 21 -4.08 -0.33 9.29
N TYR A 22 -5.35 -0.32 9.68
CA TYR A 22 -6.09 -1.50 10.14
C TYR A 22 -7.09 -1.93 9.07
N VAL A 23 -6.92 -3.12 8.50
CA VAL A 23 -7.60 -3.52 7.26
C VAL A 23 -8.45 -4.76 7.42
N GLY A 24 -9.62 -4.73 6.80
CA GLY A 24 -10.57 -5.83 6.76
C GLY A 24 -11.25 -6.08 8.10
N LYS A 25 -12.19 -7.03 8.10
CA LYS A 25 -12.96 -7.45 9.28
C LYS A 25 -12.08 -7.92 10.45
N LYS A 26 -10.92 -8.51 10.14
CA LYS A 26 -9.93 -8.97 11.14
C LYS A 26 -9.00 -7.86 11.64
N ARG A 27 -9.14 -6.62 11.13
CA ARG A 27 -8.31 -5.45 11.47
C ARG A 27 -6.82 -5.77 11.40
N LYS A 28 -6.39 -6.38 10.30
CA LYS A 28 -4.97 -6.69 10.09
C LYS A 28 -4.19 -5.37 10.07
N ARG A 29 -3.17 -5.28 10.92
CA ARG A 29 -2.38 -4.06 11.09
C ARG A 29 -1.20 -4.03 10.13
N TYR A 30 -1.04 -2.91 9.43
CA TYR A 30 0.13 -2.57 8.61
C TYR A 30 0.78 -1.31 9.15
N ILE A 31 2.10 -1.30 9.27
CA ILE A 31 2.89 -0.13 9.66
C ILE A 31 3.60 0.38 8.42
N VAL A 32 3.38 1.64 8.06
CA VAL A 32 3.85 2.23 6.81
C VAL A 32 4.39 3.63 7.08
N HIS A 33 5.40 4.07 6.33
CA HIS A 33 5.90 5.44 6.45
C HIS A 33 4.86 6.43 5.92
N LYS A 34 4.54 7.44 6.75
CA LYS A 34 3.49 8.42 6.48
C LYS A 34 3.73 9.15 5.16
N LYS A 35 4.96 9.61 4.95
CA LYS A 35 5.33 10.39 3.78
C LYS A 35 5.12 9.62 2.47
N ILE A 36 5.42 8.32 2.47
CA ILE A 36 5.20 7.45 1.30
C ILE A 36 3.72 7.37 0.92
N LEU A 37 2.84 7.27 1.92
CA LEU A 37 1.39 7.22 1.69
C LEU A 37 0.84 8.57 1.23
N CYS A 38 1.22 9.66 1.92
CA CYS A 38 0.70 11.00 1.64
C CYS A 38 1.19 11.53 0.28
N ASP A 39 2.45 11.31 -0.07
CA ASP A 39 3.02 11.75 -1.35
C ASP A 39 2.38 11.04 -2.56
N GLN A 40 1.75 9.87 -2.36
CA GLN A 40 1.18 9.05 -3.44
C GLN A 40 -0.34 8.95 -3.42
N SER A 41 -1.00 9.47 -2.39
CA SER A 41 -2.44 9.35 -2.23
C SER A 41 -3.00 10.52 -1.44
N GLU A 42 -3.81 11.33 -2.10
CA GLU A 42 -4.55 12.44 -1.49
C GLU A 42 -5.49 11.95 -0.37
N PHE A 43 -5.97 10.71 -0.45
CA PHE A 43 -6.78 10.11 0.62
C PHE A 43 -5.98 9.94 1.91
N PHE A 44 -4.76 9.42 1.83
CA PHE A 44 -3.91 9.24 3.01
C PHE A 44 -3.36 10.58 3.48
N ASP A 45 -3.04 11.50 2.56
CA ASP A 45 -2.65 12.86 2.90
C ASP A 45 -3.74 13.57 3.70
N ALA A 46 -4.97 13.57 3.21
CA ALA A 46 -6.13 14.14 3.90
C ALA A 46 -6.43 13.43 5.24
N GLY A 47 -6.19 12.12 5.34
CA GLY A 47 -6.41 11.36 6.57
C GLY A 47 -5.39 11.64 7.67
N PHE A 48 -4.15 12.01 7.31
CA PHE A 48 -3.04 12.18 8.26
C PHE A 48 -2.56 13.62 8.48
N ASN A 49 -2.89 14.55 7.59
CA ASN A 49 -2.44 15.94 7.66
C ASN A 49 -3.56 16.96 7.93
N ASN A 50 -4.83 16.53 8.01
CA ASN A 50 -5.94 17.38 8.42
C ASN A 50 -6.24 17.27 9.93
N GLU A 51 -7.15 18.11 10.43
CA GLU A 51 -7.57 18.16 11.85
C GLU A 51 -8.49 16.99 12.28
N PHE A 52 -8.53 15.90 11.52
CA PHE A 52 -9.34 14.74 11.85
C PHE A 52 -8.71 13.90 12.99
N ARG A 53 -9.54 13.19 13.75
CA ARG A 53 -9.10 12.39 14.92
C ARG A 53 -8.10 11.30 14.52
N GLU A 54 -8.20 10.83 13.28
CA GLU A 54 -7.33 9.88 12.60
C GLU A 54 -5.90 10.42 12.48
N ALA A 55 -5.71 11.71 12.17
CA ALA A 55 -4.41 12.36 12.11
C ALA A 55 -3.74 12.45 13.49
N THR A 56 -4.53 12.73 14.54
CA THR A 56 -4.03 12.76 15.93
C THR A 56 -3.59 11.38 16.41
N LYS A 57 -4.32 10.33 16.03
CA LYS A 57 -4.00 8.95 16.40
C LYS A 57 -2.96 8.30 15.51
N ARG A 58 -2.72 8.84 14.30
CA ARG A 58 -1.90 8.24 13.25
C ARG A 58 -2.38 6.85 12.85
N GLU A 59 -3.70 6.65 12.90
CA GLU A 59 -4.36 5.38 12.59
C GLU A 59 -5.51 5.59 11.60
N ILE A 60 -5.58 4.75 10.56
CA ILE A 60 -6.71 4.69 9.64
C ILE A 60 -7.30 3.28 9.66
N TYR A 61 -8.63 3.22 9.66
CA TYR A 61 -9.40 1.98 9.70
C TYR A 61 -10.11 1.75 8.37
N LEU A 62 -9.67 0.73 7.64
CA LEU A 62 -10.17 0.31 6.33
C LEU A 62 -10.89 -1.04 6.47
N LEU A 63 -12.05 -1.04 7.13
CA LEU A 63 -12.75 -2.27 7.55
C LEU A 63 -13.30 -3.10 6.37
N GLU A 64 -13.62 -2.44 5.27
CA GLU A 64 -14.21 -3.06 4.07
C GLU A 64 -13.17 -3.50 3.04
N ASP A 65 -11.92 -3.02 3.16
CA ASP A 65 -10.85 -3.32 2.21
C ASP A 65 -10.23 -4.70 2.43
N ASP A 66 -9.75 -5.29 1.32
CA ASP A 66 -9.03 -6.55 1.37
C ASP A 66 -7.58 -6.34 1.84
N PRO A 67 -7.12 -7.07 2.86
CA PRO A 67 -5.76 -6.94 3.37
C PRO A 67 -4.68 -7.32 2.36
N THR A 68 -4.96 -8.22 1.41
CA THR A 68 -4.00 -8.64 0.37
C THR A 68 -3.84 -7.55 -0.67
N ALA A 69 -4.95 -6.94 -1.09
CA ALA A 69 -4.96 -5.79 -1.99
C ALA A 69 -4.19 -4.61 -1.38
N LEU A 70 -4.41 -4.30 -0.10
CA LEU A 70 -3.63 -3.22 0.54
C LEU A 70 -2.15 -3.55 0.66
N ALA A 71 -1.78 -4.81 0.93
CA ALA A 71 -0.37 -5.20 0.95
C ALA A 71 0.30 -4.97 -0.41
N ALA A 72 -0.37 -5.31 -1.51
CA ALA A 72 0.10 -5.06 -2.86
C ALA A 72 0.18 -3.56 -3.18
N LEU A 73 -0.78 -2.76 -2.71
CA LEU A 73 -0.75 -1.30 -2.84
C LEU A 73 0.44 -0.70 -2.08
N ILE A 74 0.68 -1.14 -0.85
CA ILE A 74 1.83 -0.68 -0.07
C ILE A 74 3.13 -1.05 -0.81
N GLU A 75 3.27 -2.29 -1.29
CA GLU A 75 4.44 -2.69 -2.09
C GLU A 75 4.62 -1.81 -3.33
N TYR A 76 3.55 -1.52 -4.04
CA TYR A 76 3.56 -0.59 -5.17
C TYR A 76 4.07 0.78 -4.75
N MET A 77 3.59 1.31 -3.64
CA MET A 77 3.99 2.63 -3.17
C MET A 77 5.48 2.69 -2.80
N TYR A 78 6.05 1.64 -2.22
CA TYR A 78 7.50 1.62 -1.96
C TYR A 78 8.34 1.46 -3.23
N ARG A 79 7.89 0.67 -4.21
CA ARG A 79 8.73 0.27 -5.35
C ARG A 79 8.44 1.05 -6.64
N GLY A 80 7.30 1.71 -6.76
CA GLY A 80 6.77 2.23 -8.02
C GLY A 80 6.39 1.14 -9.02
N SER A 81 6.33 -0.12 -8.59
CA SER A 81 5.99 -1.28 -9.42
C SER A 81 5.46 -2.41 -8.55
N VAL A 82 4.29 -2.94 -8.90
CA VAL A 82 3.82 -4.20 -8.34
C VAL A 82 4.57 -5.32 -9.04
N ARG A 83 5.08 -6.31 -8.28
CA ARG A 83 5.40 -7.58 -8.94
C ARG A 83 4.12 -8.07 -9.57
N LYS A 84 4.10 -8.16 -10.91
CA LYS A 84 3.06 -8.92 -11.61
C LYS A 84 3.17 -10.32 -11.06
N PHE A 85 2.23 -10.69 -10.19
CA PHE A 85 2.05 -12.08 -9.82
C PHE A 85 1.52 -12.74 -11.09
N TRP A 86 2.42 -13.17 -11.96
CA TRP A 86 2.07 -14.14 -12.98
C TRP A 86 1.69 -15.38 -12.17
N PRO A 87 0.42 -15.82 -12.20
CA PRO A 87 0.14 -17.15 -11.71
C PRO A 87 0.97 -18.07 -12.59
N ILE A 88 2.01 -18.65 -12.03
CA ILE A 88 2.49 -19.97 -12.46
C ILE A 88 1.38 -20.98 -12.16
N ALA A 89 0.23 -20.80 -12.82
CA ALA A 89 -0.59 -21.92 -13.23
C ALA A 89 0.16 -22.49 -14.42
N GLU A 90 1.01 -23.50 -14.17
CA GLU A 90 1.40 -24.37 -15.26
C GLU A 90 0.12 -24.95 -15.88
N PRO A 91 -0.06 -24.90 -17.21
CA PRO A 91 -1.03 -25.75 -17.86
C PRO A 91 -0.47 -27.18 -17.85
N ILE A 92 -0.60 -27.91 -16.72
CA ILE A 92 -0.31 -29.36 -16.70
C ILE A 92 -1.52 -30.19 -17.15
N PHE A 93 -2.61 -29.55 -17.57
CA PHE A 93 -3.65 -30.21 -18.35
C PHE A 93 -3.44 -29.86 -19.82
N LEU A 94 -2.56 -30.60 -20.50
CA LEU A 94 -2.75 -31.18 -21.84
C LEU A 94 -1.48 -31.98 -22.21
N ALA A 95 -1.28 -33.10 -21.54
CA ALA A 95 -0.60 -34.26 -22.11
C ALA A 95 -1.29 -35.54 -21.63
N SER A 96 -2.61 -35.62 -21.88
CA SER A 96 -3.21 -36.91 -22.22
C SER A 96 -3.30 -36.96 -23.75
N ILE A 97 -2.97 -38.13 -24.31
CA ILE A 97 -3.00 -38.54 -25.74
C ILE A 97 -1.60 -38.54 -26.40
N THR A 98 -0.79 -39.56 -26.10
CA THR A 98 -0.41 -40.65 -27.03
C THR A 98 0.13 -41.80 -26.20
#